data_AF-A0A162V8B9-F1
#
_entry.id   AF-A0A162V8B9-F1
#
_cell.length_a   1.000
_cell.length_b   1.000
_cell.length_c   1.000
_cell.angle_alpha   90.00
_cell.angle_beta   90.00
_cell.angle_gamma   90.00
#
_symmetry.space_group_name_H-M   'P 1'
#
loop_
_entity.id
_entity.type
_entity.pdbx_description
1 polymer ?
#
loop_
_entity_poly.entity_id
_entity_poly.type
_entity_poly.pdbx_seq_one_letter_code
_entity_poly.pdbx_strand_id
1 'polypeptide(L)'
;MTPPTSSITKPKRQELDAFIRGRIIGQWEKDTTYGEISKALDIPKSTVGNVVKAFRDKGVSKPLTRLGREPKVTKRTQSVMVRSFRSEPFVSIAAQHQRLVDVGISICMTTFLLLYSEHILLSTLLKRKYRP
;
A
#
# COMPACT_ATOMS: atom_id res chain seq x y z
N MET A 1 34.43 25.72 -17.60
CA MET A 1 34.02 24.35 -17.21
C MET A 1 32.58 24.43 -16.71
N THR A 2 31.60 24.06 -17.52
CA THR A 2 30.20 23.94 -17.08
C THR A 2 30.03 22.63 -16.31
N PRO A 3 29.35 22.60 -15.16
CA PRO A 3 29.15 21.37 -14.43
C PRO A 3 28.28 20.41 -15.27
N PRO A 4 28.57 19.10 -15.28
CA PRO A 4 27.71 18.12 -15.93
C PRO A 4 26.34 18.17 -15.26
N THR A 5 25.31 18.57 -16.03
CA THR A 5 23.92 18.39 -15.65
C THR A 5 23.70 16.89 -15.45
N SER A 6 23.58 16.47 -14.19
CA SER A 6 23.21 15.09 -13.87
C SER A 6 21.82 14.85 -14.47
N SER A 7 21.79 14.14 -15.59
CA SER A 7 20.55 13.62 -16.17
C SER A 7 20.04 12.52 -15.24
N ILE A 8 19.45 12.93 -14.12
CA ILE A 8 18.64 12.08 -13.26
C ILE A 8 17.57 11.51 -14.19
N THR A 9 17.75 10.27 -14.61
CA THR A 9 16.84 9.58 -15.51
C THR A 9 15.56 9.38 -14.71
N LYS A 10 14.61 10.31 -14.83
CA LYS A 10 13.35 10.29 -14.09
C LYS A 10 12.70 8.90 -14.31
N PRO A 11 12.44 8.11 -13.27
CA PRO A 11 11.86 6.79 -13.43
C PRO A 11 10.51 6.90 -14.16
N LYS A 12 10.34 6.07 -15.20
CA LYS A 12 9.27 6.17 -16.20
C LYS A 12 7.83 6.11 -15.64
N ARG A 13 7.64 5.65 -14.40
CA ARG A 13 6.32 5.46 -13.75
C ARG A 13 6.38 5.68 -12.23
N GLN A 14 6.77 6.88 -11.79
CA GLN A 14 6.69 7.25 -10.39
C GLN A 14 5.54 8.23 -10.15
N GLU A 15 4.82 8.05 -9.04
CA GLU A 15 3.80 9.00 -8.62
C GLU A 15 4.46 10.33 -8.21
N LEU A 16 3.77 11.45 -8.49
CA LEU A 16 4.22 12.76 -8.03
C LEU A 16 4.18 12.81 -6.50
N ASP A 17 5.24 13.36 -5.93
CA ASP A 17 5.31 13.64 -4.51
C ASP A 17 4.16 14.57 -4.06
N ALA A 18 3.71 14.38 -2.82
CA ALA A 18 2.60 15.13 -2.26
C ALA A 18 2.89 16.64 -2.23
N PHE A 19 4.15 17.04 -2.02
CA PHE A 19 4.53 18.45 -2.03
C PHE A 19 4.37 19.08 -3.43
N ILE A 20 4.78 18.37 -4.47
CA ILE A 20 4.66 18.82 -5.86
C ILE A 20 3.19 18.93 -6.26
N ARG A 21 2.36 17.96 -5.87
CA ARG A 21 0.91 18.05 -6.07
C ARG A 21 0.29 19.25 -5.35
N GLY A 22 0.71 19.52 -4.12
CA GLY A 22 0.30 20.70 -3.37
C GLY A 22 0.67 22.01 -4.08
N ARG A 23 1.88 22.11 -4.65
CA ARG A 23 2.29 23.27 -5.45
C ARG A 23 1.45 23.45 -6.71
N ILE A 24 1.08 22.36 -7.39
CA ILE A 24 0.17 22.42 -8.55
C ILE A 24 -1.19 22.97 -8.14
N ILE A 25 -1.78 22.45 -7.06
CA ILE A 25 -3.09 22.89 -6.56
C ILE A 25 -3.03 24.37 -6.15
N GLY A 26 -2.02 24.78 -5.39
CA GLY A 26 -1.89 26.16 -4.95
C GLY A 26 -1.61 27.17 -6.07
N GLN A 27 -1.00 26.77 -7.19
CA GLN A 27 -0.93 27.63 -8.39
C GLN A 27 -2.25 27.65 -9.15
N TRP A 28 -2.94 26.51 -9.24
CA TRP A 28 -4.25 26.43 -9.88
C TRP A 28 -5.32 27.25 -9.13
N GLU A 29 -5.30 27.27 -7.80
CA GLU A 29 -6.17 28.13 -6.97
C GLU A 29 -5.93 29.63 -7.16
N LYS A 30 -4.76 30.01 -7.69
CA LYS A 30 -4.44 31.39 -8.09
C LYS A 30 -4.81 31.68 -9.55
N ASP A 31 -5.67 30.87 -10.14
CA ASP A 31 -6.11 30.96 -11.54
C ASP A 31 -4.98 30.91 -12.59
N THR A 32 -3.82 30.34 -12.22
CA THR A 32 -2.72 30.14 -13.17
C THR A 32 -3.08 29.06 -14.19
N THR A 33 -2.75 29.28 -15.46
CA THR A 33 -3.13 28.33 -16.51
C THR A 33 -2.31 27.04 -16.42
N TYR A 34 -2.87 25.91 -16.88
CA TYR A 34 -2.15 24.63 -16.85
C TYR A 34 -0.82 24.65 -17.62
N GLY A 35 -0.71 25.50 -18.65
CA GLY A 35 0.51 25.66 -19.43
C GLY A 35 1.62 26.36 -18.64
N GLU A 36 1.27 27.40 -17.87
CA GLU A 36 2.21 28.12 -17.02
C GLU A 36 2.70 27.25 -15.86
N ILE A 37 1.78 26.51 -15.21
CA ILE A 37 2.14 25.56 -14.14
C ILE A 37 3.07 24.47 -14.67
N SER A 38 2.78 23.96 -15.87
CA SER A 38 3.59 22.94 -16.54
C SER A 38 5.03 23.41 -16.78
N LYS A 39 5.20 24.64 -17.28
CA LYS A 39 6.51 25.27 -17.50
C LYS A 39 7.24 25.56 -16.19
N ALA A 40 6.54 26.09 -15.19
CA ALA A 40 7.13 26.47 -13.91
C ALA A 40 7.65 25.27 -13.10
N LEU A 41 7.00 24.10 -13.22
CA LEU A 41 7.34 22.90 -12.46
C LEU A 41 8.06 21.82 -13.28
N ASP A 42 8.26 22.01 -14.58
CA ASP A 42 8.79 21.00 -15.51
C ASP A 42 8.00 19.67 -15.45
N ILE A 43 6.67 19.79 -15.51
CA ILE A 43 5.72 18.66 -15.43
C ILE A 43 4.82 18.69 -16.66
N PRO A 44 4.52 17.53 -17.28
CA PRO A 44 3.60 17.49 -18.41
C PRO A 44 2.23 18.08 -18.08
N LYS A 45 1.68 18.88 -19.00
CA LYS A 45 0.35 19.50 -18.87
C LYS A 45 -0.76 18.48 -18.55
N SER A 46 -0.67 17.27 -19.10
CA SER A 46 -1.62 16.18 -18.82
C SER A 46 -1.58 15.76 -17.34
N THR A 47 -0.40 15.70 -16.73
CA THR A 47 -0.22 15.38 -15.31
C THR A 47 -0.80 16.48 -14.42
N VAL A 48 -0.58 17.76 -14.77
CA VAL A 48 -1.19 18.91 -14.07
C VAL A 48 -2.71 18.78 -14.09
N GLY A 49 -3.30 18.53 -15.26
CA GLY A 49 -4.75 18.33 -15.41
C GLY A 49 -5.27 17.14 -14.59
N ASN A 50 -4.55 16.02 -14.56
CA ASN A 50 -4.93 14.85 -13.76
C ASN A 50 -4.92 15.15 -12.26
N VAL A 51 -3.95 15.91 -11.76
CA VAL A 51 -3.87 16.32 -10.35
C VAL A 51 -5.03 17.25 -9.99
N VAL A 52 -5.29 18.28 -10.80
CA VAL A 52 -6.40 19.21 -10.58
C VAL A 52 -7.74 18.48 -10.62
N LYS A 53 -7.95 17.59 -11.59
CA LYS A 53 -9.16 16.76 -11.66
C LYS A 53 -9.33 15.90 -10.41
N ALA A 54 -8.28 15.19 -9.99
CA ALA A 54 -8.33 14.37 -8.78
C ALA A 54 -8.63 15.20 -7.53
N PHE A 55 -8.13 16.43 -7.45
CA PHE A 55 -8.42 17.35 -6.36
C PHE A 55 -9.88 17.83 -6.39
N ARG A 56 -10.43 18.18 -7.56
CA ARG A 56 -11.85 18.55 -7.68
C ARG A 56 -12.79 17.40 -7.31
N ASP A 57 -12.48 16.19 -7.74
CA ASP A 57 -13.36 15.03 -7.55
C ASP A 57 -13.33 14.51 -6.11
N LYS A 58 -12.17 14.55 -5.43
CA LYS A 58 -11.95 13.88 -4.13
C LYS A 58 -11.51 14.80 -3.00
N GLY A 59 -11.09 16.03 -3.30
CA GLY A 59 -10.50 16.96 -2.33
C GLY A 59 -9.11 16.54 -1.80
N VAL A 60 -8.48 15.53 -2.40
CA VAL A 60 -7.22 14.96 -1.87
C VAL A 60 -6.02 15.44 -2.68
N SER A 61 -5.08 16.11 -2.01
CA SER A 61 -3.79 16.52 -2.60
C SER A 61 -2.77 15.37 -2.62
N LYS A 62 -2.87 14.43 -1.68
CA LYS A 62 -2.03 13.24 -1.61
C LYS A 62 -2.44 12.19 -2.66
N PRO A 63 -1.48 11.49 -3.29
CA PRO A 63 -1.79 10.31 -4.08
C PRO A 63 -2.53 9.29 -3.21
N LEU A 64 -3.64 8.74 -3.73
CA LEU A 64 -4.32 7.65 -3.05
C LEU A 64 -3.44 6.41 -3.14
N THR A 65 -3.21 5.77 -2.00
CA THR A 65 -2.64 4.42 -1.99
C THR A 65 -3.56 3.53 -2.81
N ARG A 66 -3.00 2.93 -3.87
CA ARG A 66 -3.75 1.99 -4.70
C ARG A 66 -4.23 0.84 -3.80
N LEU A 67 -5.54 0.71 -3.67
CA LEU A 67 -6.13 -0.41 -2.95
C LEU A 67 -5.76 -1.70 -3.71
N GLY A 68 -5.14 -2.62 -3.00
CA GLY A 68 -4.81 -3.95 -3.52
C GLY A 68 -6.06 -4.81 -3.69
N ARG A 69 -5.85 -6.04 -4.16
CA ARG A 69 -6.89 -7.06 -4.18
C ARG A 69 -7.31 -7.38 -2.74
N GLU A 70 -8.60 -7.54 -2.50
CA GLU A 70 -9.10 -7.98 -1.20
C GLU A 70 -8.50 -9.36 -0.81
N PRO A 71 -8.14 -9.56 0.46
CA PRO A 71 -7.62 -10.84 0.91
C PRO A 71 -8.61 -11.98 0.64
N LYS A 72 -8.10 -13.13 0.21
CA LYS A 72 -8.92 -14.34 -0.07
C LYS A 72 -9.61 -14.89 1.19
N VAL A 73 -9.15 -14.52 2.38
CA VAL A 73 -9.63 -15.02 3.66
C VAL A 73 -10.16 -13.86 4.49
N THR A 74 -11.34 -14.04 5.08
CA THR A 74 -11.99 -13.01 5.89
C THR A 74 -11.20 -12.74 7.17
N LYS A 75 -11.33 -11.51 7.72
CA LYS A 75 -10.73 -11.14 9.01
C LYS A 75 -11.16 -12.06 10.15
N ARG A 76 -12.41 -12.55 10.11
CA ARG A 76 -12.94 -13.49 11.10
C ARG A 76 -12.16 -14.80 11.06
N THR A 77 -12.01 -15.36 9.88
CA THR A 77 -11.27 -16.60 9.66
C THR A 77 -9.79 -16.48 10.07
N GLN A 78 -9.14 -15.36 9.73
CA GLN A 78 -7.78 -15.06 10.21
C GLN A 78 -7.71 -15.00 11.74
N SER A 79 -8.71 -14.39 12.39
CA SER A 79 -8.74 -14.29 13.86
C SER A 79 -8.88 -15.65 14.54
N VAL A 80 -9.71 -16.55 14.00
CA VAL A 80 -9.85 -17.93 14.50
C VAL A 80 -8.55 -18.69 14.34
N MET A 81 -7.91 -18.57 13.18
CA MET A 81 -6.61 -19.16 12.88
C MET A 81 -5.53 -18.70 13.89
N VAL A 82 -5.41 -17.38 14.11
CA VAL A 82 -4.47 -16.82 15.09
C VAL A 82 -4.73 -17.32 16.51
N ARG A 83 -6.01 -17.43 16.92
CA ARG A 83 -6.37 -17.96 18.24
C ARG A 83 -5.96 -19.43 18.38
N SER A 84 -6.24 -20.26 17.37
CA SER A 84 -5.86 -21.67 17.36
C SER A 84 -4.34 -21.86 17.43
N PHE A 85 -3.56 -20.98 16.78
CA PHE A 85 -2.10 -21.02 16.87
C PHE A 85 -1.57 -20.60 18.24
N ARG A 86 -2.24 -19.64 18.89
CA ARG A 86 -1.84 -19.18 20.23
C ARG A 86 -2.18 -20.18 21.32
N SER A 87 -3.30 -20.90 21.20
CA SER A 87 -3.70 -21.89 22.19
C SER A 87 -2.78 -23.12 22.15
N GLU A 88 -2.37 -23.55 20.95
CA GLU A 88 -1.58 -24.78 20.77
C GLU A 88 -0.43 -24.54 19.76
N PRO A 89 0.66 -23.88 20.18
CA PRO A 89 1.72 -23.42 19.28
C PRO A 89 2.61 -24.54 18.73
N PHE A 90 2.67 -25.70 19.38
CA PHE A 90 3.55 -26.82 19.02
C PHE A 90 2.86 -27.91 18.19
N VAL A 91 1.58 -27.72 17.86
CA VAL A 91 0.83 -28.66 17.02
C VAL A 91 1.25 -28.52 15.56
N SER A 92 1.29 -29.63 14.84
CA SER A 92 1.65 -29.63 13.42
C SER A 92 0.69 -28.76 12.60
N ILE A 93 1.22 -28.13 11.55
CA ILE A 93 0.46 -27.26 10.64
C ILE A 93 -0.74 -28.03 10.04
N ALA A 94 -0.55 -29.30 9.67
CA ALA A 94 -1.61 -30.15 9.15
C ALA A 94 -2.74 -30.40 10.18
N ALA A 95 -2.40 -30.63 11.44
CA ALA A 95 -3.38 -30.81 12.50
C ALA A 95 -4.12 -29.50 12.84
N GLN A 96 -3.44 -28.36 12.78
CA GLN A 96 -4.08 -27.04 12.94
C GLN A 96 -5.03 -26.74 11.77
N HIS A 97 -4.67 -27.12 10.55
CA HIS A 97 -5.53 -27.00 9.37
C HIS A 97 -6.78 -27.87 9.49
N GLN A 98 -6.61 -29.15 9.88
CA GLN A 98 -7.73 -30.08 10.05
C GLN A 98 -8.76 -29.57 11.05
N ARG A 99 -8.32 -29.03 12.19
CA ARG A 99 -9.24 -28.45 13.20
C ARG A 99 -10.06 -27.29 12.67
N LEU A 100 -9.51 -26.48 11.77
CA LEU A 100 -10.28 -25.40 11.14
C LEU A 100 -11.34 -25.98 10.21
N VAL A 101 -11.00 -27.03 9.46
CA VAL A 101 -11.95 -27.76 8.62
C VAL A 101 -13.08 -28.35 9.49
N ASP A 102 -12.74 -28.93 10.65
CA ASP A 102 -13.72 -29.51 11.58
C ASP A 102 -14.69 -28.45 12.16
N VAL A 103 -14.22 -27.20 12.32
CA VAL A 103 -15.04 -26.05 12.75
C VAL A 103 -15.86 -25.44 11.60
N GLY A 104 -15.80 -26.03 10.39
CA GLY A 104 -16.54 -25.59 9.21
C GLY A 104 -15.84 -24.50 8.39
N ILE A 105 -14.55 -24.25 8.62
CA ILE A 105 -13.73 -23.30 7.87
C ILE A 105 -13.00 -24.04 6.75
N SER A 106 -13.53 -23.95 5.53
CA SER A 106 -12.90 -24.53 4.33
C SER A 106 -11.84 -23.58 3.75
N ILE A 107 -10.55 -23.92 3.94
CA ILE A 107 -9.40 -23.23 3.33
C ILE A 107 -8.49 -24.31 2.74
N CYS A 108 -7.93 -24.10 1.55
CA CYS A 108 -6.94 -25.06 1.03
C CYS A 108 -5.59 -24.93 1.75
N MET A 109 -4.86 -26.03 1.89
CA MET A 109 -3.58 -26.09 2.62
C MET A 109 -2.55 -25.05 2.12
N THR A 110 -2.51 -24.77 0.81
CA THR A 110 -1.64 -23.73 0.24
C THR A 110 -1.99 -22.33 0.73
N THR A 111 -3.28 -22.00 0.82
CA THR A 111 -3.74 -20.70 1.34
C THR A 111 -3.46 -20.61 2.84
N PHE A 112 -3.60 -21.72 3.56
CA PHE A 112 -3.29 -21.80 4.99
C PHE A 112 -1.80 -21.54 5.28
N LEU A 113 -0.89 -22.15 4.52
CA LEU A 113 0.56 -21.96 4.66
C LEU A 113 1.00 -20.52 4.36
N LEU A 114 0.42 -19.88 3.34
CA LEU A 114 0.71 -18.49 3.01
C LEU A 114 0.31 -17.53 4.15
N LEU A 115 -0.83 -17.78 4.79
CA LEU A 115 -1.27 -16.99 5.93
C LEU A 115 -0.46 -17.29 7.19
N TYR A 116 -0.04 -18.54 7.38
CA TYR A 116 0.81 -18.97 8.48
C TYR A 116 2.16 -18.24 8.46
N SER A 117 2.80 -18.15 7.30
CA SER A 117 4.10 -17.48 7.16
C SER A 117 4.01 -15.97 7.41
N GLU A 118 2.95 -15.30 6.92
CA GLU A 118 2.71 -13.88 7.22
C GLU A 118 2.50 -13.62 8.71
N HIS A 119 1.73 -14.47 9.40
CA HIS A 119 1.47 -14.31 10.83
C HIS A 119 2.70 -14.64 11.71
N ILE A 120 3.53 -15.62 11.35
CA ILE A 120 4.84 -15.84 12.02
C ILE A 120 5.73 -14.62 11.85
N LEU A 121 5.82 -14.06 10.64
CA LEU A 121 6.62 -12.85 10.40
C LEU A 121 6.11 -11.67 11.24
N LEU A 122 4.79 -11.46 11.30
CA LEU A 122 4.18 -10.41 12.13
C LEU A 122 4.41 -10.63 13.63
N SER A 123 4.29 -11.87 14.12
CA SER A 123 4.52 -12.17 15.54
C SER A 123 6.00 -12.10 15.93
N THR A 124 6.91 -12.50 15.05
CA THR A 124 8.37 -12.34 15.23
C THR A 124 8.78 -10.86 15.20
N LEU A 125 8.18 -10.06 14.31
CA LEU A 125 8.40 -8.62 14.23
C LEU A 125 7.83 -7.88 15.45
N LEU A 126 6.64 -8.26 15.93
CA LEU A 126 6.09 -7.71 17.17
C LEU A 126 6.93 -8.08 18.40
N LYS A 127 7.46 -9.31 18.49
CA LYS A 127 8.39 -9.72 19.55
C LYS A 127 9.73 -8.96 19.51
N ARG A 128 10.18 -8.49 18.34
CA ARG A 128 11.36 -7.61 18.23
C ARG A 128 11.09 -6.18 18.66
N LYS A 129 9.86 -5.69 18.50
CA LYS A 129 9.47 -4.30 18.84
C LYS A 129 9.15 -4.11 20.33
N TYR A 130 8.81 -5.18 21.04
CA TYR A 130 8.40 -5.16 22.46
C TYR A 130 9.24 -6.11 23.34
N ARG A 131 10.55 -6.21 23.07
CA ARG A 131 11.49 -6.81 24.04
C ARG A 131 11.97 -5.69 24.98
N PRO A 132 11.81 -5.82 26.31
CA PRO A 132 12.41 -4.88 27.27
C PRO A 132 13.94 -4.93 27.22
#